data_AF-A0A1A8I4W3-F1
#
_entry.id   AF-A0A1A8I4W3-F1
#
_cell.length_a   1.000
_cell.length_b   1.000
_cell.length_c   1.000
_cell.angle_alpha   90.00
_cell.angle_beta   90.00
_cell.angle_gamma   90.00
#
_symmetry.space_group_name_H-M   'P 1'
#
loop_
_entity.id
_entity.type
_entity.pdbx_description
1 polymer ?
#
loop_
_entity_poly.entity_id
_entity_poly.type
_entity_poly.pdbx_seq_one_letter_code
_entity_poly.pdbx_strand_id
1 'polypeptide(L)'
;VRRRLIYRCQAGTGMCPVDKAHRNQCQACRLRKCLQAGMNKDAVQNERQPRSTAQIRLDSIDVDPEKEHLATTREPTSSSSSSS
;
A
#
# COMPACT_ATOMS: atom_id res chain seq x y z
N VAL A 1 -7.00 -9.01 -6.94
CA VAL A 1 -5.53 -8.99 -7.09
C VAL A 1 -4.84 -9.56 -5.85
N ARG A 2 -4.87 -8.88 -4.70
CA ARG A 2 -4.20 -9.33 -3.45
C ARG A 2 -4.56 -10.76 -2.99
N ARG A 3 -5.86 -11.06 -2.90
CA ARG A 3 -6.36 -12.36 -2.41
C ARG A 3 -6.40 -13.47 -3.49
N ARG A 4 -5.94 -13.19 -4.71
CA ARG A 4 -5.91 -14.13 -5.85
C ARG A 4 -7.24 -14.88 -6.11
N LEU A 5 -8.39 -14.24 -5.86
CA LEU A 5 -9.71 -14.82 -6.14
C LEU A 5 -9.90 -15.02 -7.66
N ILE A 6 -10.47 -16.17 -8.01
CA ILE A 6 -10.92 -16.49 -9.37
C ILE A 6 -12.42 -16.21 -9.45
N TYR A 7 -12.81 -15.23 -10.25
CA TYR A 7 -14.22 -14.91 -10.50
C TYR A 7 -14.71 -15.63 -11.76
N ARG A 8 -15.95 -16.13 -11.72
CA ARG A 8 -16.63 -16.72 -12.88
C ARG A 8 -17.86 -15.90 -13.25
N CYS A 9 -18.14 -15.77 -14.55
CA CYS A 9 -19.35 -15.13 -15.03
C CYS A 9 -20.51 -16.12 -14.95
N GLN A 10 -21.51 -15.83 -14.13
CA GLN A 10 -22.68 -16.70 -13.96
C GLN A 10 -23.55 -16.78 -15.23
N ALA A 11 -23.60 -15.72 -16.03
CA ALA A 11 -24.31 -15.70 -17.30
C ALA A 11 -23.60 -16.52 -18.40
N GLY A 12 -22.38 -17.00 -18.18
CA GLY A 12 -21.60 -17.77 -19.16
C GLY A 12 -21.04 -16.95 -20.34
N THR A 13 -21.64 -15.81 -20.69
CA THR A 13 -21.26 -15.00 -21.87
C THR A 13 -19.94 -14.25 -21.70
N GLY A 14 -19.51 -13.97 -20.46
CA GLY A 14 -18.32 -13.14 -20.20
C GLY A 14 -18.47 -11.68 -20.67
N MET A 15 -19.69 -11.25 -21.02
CA MET A 15 -20.00 -9.96 -21.62
C MET A 15 -21.09 -9.18 -20.86
N CYS A 16 -21.21 -9.39 -19.55
CA CYS A 16 -22.15 -8.61 -18.75
C CYS A 16 -21.86 -7.11 -18.87
N PRO A 17 -22.89 -6.25 -19.01
CA PRO A 17 -22.71 -4.81 -19.04
C PRO A 17 -22.11 -4.31 -17.73
N VAL A 18 -21.12 -3.41 -17.82
CA VAL A 18 -20.44 -2.82 -16.66
C VAL A 18 -20.58 -1.29 -16.73
N ASP A 19 -21.68 -0.80 -16.19
CA ASP A 19 -22.03 0.62 -16.06
C ASP A 19 -22.05 1.07 -14.57
N LYS A 20 -22.45 2.32 -14.29
CA LYS A 20 -22.44 2.88 -12.91
C LYS A 20 -23.36 2.12 -11.95
N ALA A 21 -24.53 1.68 -12.40
CA ALA A 21 -25.57 1.06 -11.59
C ALA A 21 -25.36 -0.44 -11.41
N HIS A 22 -24.84 -1.12 -12.43
CA HIS A 22 -24.83 -2.58 -12.52
C HIS A 22 -23.44 -3.22 -12.45
N ARG A 23 -22.35 -2.44 -12.32
CA ARG A 23 -20.96 -2.98 -12.26
C ARG A 23 -20.73 -4.09 -11.23
N ASN A 24 -21.54 -4.15 -10.18
CA ASN A 24 -21.39 -5.14 -9.10
C ASN A 24 -22.11 -6.47 -9.39
N GLN A 25 -22.92 -6.57 -10.45
CA GLN A 25 -23.63 -7.80 -10.82
C GLN A 25 -22.68 -8.92 -11.27
N CYS A 26 -21.56 -8.58 -11.92
CA CYS A 26 -20.60 -9.58 -12.38
C CYS A 26 -19.16 -9.16 -12.11
N GLN A 27 -18.58 -9.73 -11.05
CA GLN A 27 -17.19 -9.49 -10.64
C GLN A 27 -16.20 -9.92 -11.74
N ALA A 28 -16.49 -11.01 -12.45
CA ALA A 28 -15.65 -11.49 -13.56
C ALA A 28 -15.58 -10.49 -14.71
N CYS A 29 -16.73 -10.00 -15.18
CA CYS A 29 -16.77 -9.03 -16.28
C CYS A 29 -16.20 -7.66 -15.86
N ARG A 30 -16.45 -7.25 -14.61
CA ARG A 30 -15.84 -6.03 -14.05
C ARG A 30 -14.31 -6.13 -14.03
N LEU A 31 -13.76 -7.23 -13.52
CA LEU A 31 -12.31 -7.44 -13.50
C LEU A 31 -11.72 -7.50 -14.92
N ARG A 32 -12.38 -8.20 -15.85
CA ARG A 32 -11.96 -8.23 -17.27
C ARG A 32 -11.88 -6.82 -17.86
N LYS A 33 -12.91 -5.99 -17.63
CA LYS A 33 -12.94 -4.60 -18.11
C LYS A 33 -11.82 -3.74 -17.49
N CYS A 34 -11.53 -3.91 -16.20
CA CYS A 34 -10.40 -3.25 -15.54
C CYS A 34 -9.06 -3.55 -16.26
N LEU A 35 -8.81 -4.82 -16.57
CA LEU A 35 -7.60 -5.24 -17.28
C LEU A 35 -7.56 -4.70 -18.72
N GLN A 36 -8.69 -4.72 -19.43
CA GLN A 36 -8.80 -4.18 -20.80
C GLN A 36 -8.59 -2.67 -20.86
N ALA A 37 -8.97 -1.95 -19.80
CA ALA A 37 -8.70 -0.52 -19.65
C ALA A 37 -7.23 -0.21 -19.25
N GLY A 38 -6.37 -1.22 -19.13
CA GLY A 38 -4.95 -1.05 -18.84
C GLY A 38 -4.57 -1.07 -17.36
N MET A 39 -5.46 -1.51 -16.45
CA MET A 39 -5.07 -1.64 -15.04
C MET A 39 -4.00 -2.71 -14.86
N ASN A 40 -2.83 -2.32 -14.37
CA ASN A 40 -1.73 -3.23 -14.09
C ASN A 40 -1.93 -3.96 -12.75
N LYS A 41 -2.00 -5.28 -12.80
CA LYS A 41 -2.12 -6.17 -11.63
C LYS A 41 -0.86 -6.16 -10.75
N ASP A 42 0.31 -5.98 -11.35
CA ASP A 42 1.60 -6.02 -10.63
C ASP A 42 1.88 -4.71 -9.90
N ALA A 43 1.19 -3.63 -10.26
CA ALA A 43 1.25 -2.35 -9.56
C ALA A 43 0.51 -2.37 -8.20
N VAL A 44 -0.21 -3.45 -7.87
CA VAL A 44 -0.97 -3.54 -6.62
C VAL A 44 -0.05 -3.93 -5.46
N GLN A 45 0.24 -2.95 -4.61
CA GLN A 45 1.02 -3.17 -3.38
C GLN A 45 0.26 -4.04 -2.36
N ASN A 46 1.03 -4.73 -1.52
CA ASN A 46 0.54 -5.47 -0.37
C ASN A 46 -0.19 -4.56 0.63
N GLU A 47 -0.88 -5.19 1.58
CA GLU A 47 -1.50 -4.47 2.70
C GLU A 47 -0.44 -3.65 3.45
N ARG A 48 -0.80 -2.44 3.86
CA ARG A 48 0.04 -1.58 4.69
C ARG A 48 -0.34 -1.76 6.15
N GLN A 49 0.58 -1.49 7.07
CA GLN A 49 0.25 -1.36 8.48
C GLN A 49 -0.92 -0.35 8.67
N PRO A 50 -1.81 -0.59 9.64
CA PRO A 50 -2.85 0.36 10.01
C PRO A 50 -2.24 1.74 10.27
N ARG A 51 -2.83 2.79 9.70
CA ARG A 51 -2.34 4.17 9.83
C ARG A 51 -2.85 4.91 11.06
N SER A 52 -3.24 4.21 12.14
CA SER A 52 -3.64 4.89 13.37
C SER A 52 -2.43 5.14 14.28
N THR A 53 -2.21 6.42 14.56
CA THR A 53 -1.31 6.94 15.61
C THR A 53 -1.82 6.68 17.04
N ALA A 54 -2.88 5.89 17.21
CA ALA A 54 -3.60 5.73 18.48
C ALA A 54 -3.36 4.39 19.18
N GLN A 55 -2.40 3.56 18.72
CA GLN A 55 -1.98 2.38 19.46
C GLN A 55 -0.45 2.28 19.51
N ILE A 56 0.16 3.30 20.13
CA ILE A 56 1.35 3.04 20.95
C ILE A 56 0.83 2.14 22.08
N ARG A 57 1.16 0.84 22.04
CA ARG A 57 1.19 0.07 23.29
C ARG A 57 2.27 0.74 24.14
N LEU A 58 1.86 1.60 25.08
CA LEU A 58 2.67 1.90 26.25
C LEU A 58 2.76 0.58 27.02
N ASP A 59 3.76 -0.22 26.74
CA ASP A 59 4.38 -1.11 27.72
C ASP A 59 5.61 -1.75 27.10
N SER A 60 6.72 -1.68 27.83
CA SER A 60 8.07 -2.17 27.50
C SER A 60 8.97 -1.22 26.69
N ILE A 61 9.29 -0.07 27.27
CA ILE A 61 10.68 0.40 27.27
C ILE A 61 11.22 0.31 28.70
N ASP A 62 11.95 -0.76 29.00
CA ASP A 62 12.95 -0.73 30.05
C ASP A 62 14.27 -0.37 29.34
N VAL A 63 14.56 0.94 29.24
CA VAL A 63 15.86 1.42 28.79
C VAL A 63 16.23 2.65 29.63
N ASP A 64 17.11 2.38 30.58
CA ASP A 64 18.10 3.21 31.28
C ASP A 64 18.20 4.71 30.91
N PRO A 65 18.15 5.64 31.90
CA PRO A 65 18.00 7.07 31.66
C PRO A 65 19.34 7.83 31.65
N GLU A 66 20.21 7.70 30.65
CA GLU A 66 21.43 8.55 30.58
C GLU A 66 21.90 8.98 29.17
N LYS A 67 21.00 9.42 28.28
CA LYS A 67 21.47 10.22 27.11
C LYS A 67 20.44 11.14 26.46
N GLU A 68 19.89 12.09 27.23
CA GLU A 68 19.38 13.35 26.66
C GLU A 68 20.52 14.36 26.60
N HIS A 69 20.50 15.26 25.61
CA HIS A 69 21.48 16.32 25.27
C HIS A 69 22.49 15.95 24.18
N LEU A 70 22.10 16.12 22.91
CA LEU A 70 22.68 17.14 22.03
C LEU A 70 21.92 17.13 20.68
N ALA A 71 20.77 17.81 20.64
CA ALA A 71 20.63 19.15 20.07
C ALA A 71 20.51 19.17 18.53
N THR A 72 19.31 19.58 18.12
CA THR A 72 18.98 20.42 16.97
C THR A 72 20.18 21.12 16.32
N THR A 73 20.41 20.83 15.03
CA THR A 73 20.56 21.77 13.91
C THR A 73 21.18 21.02 12.73
N ARG A 74 20.52 21.10 11.57
CA ARG A 74 21.09 20.67 10.29
C ARG A 74 21.91 21.84 9.75
N GLU A 75 23.22 21.67 9.60
CA GLU A 75 24.04 22.46 8.67
C GLU A 75 24.47 21.53 7.51
N PRO A 76 24.58 22.05 6.28
CA PRO A 76 24.72 21.25 5.08
C PRO A 76 26.15 20.75 4.90
N THR A 77 26.25 19.56 4.32
CA THR A 77 27.50 18.87 3.97
C THR A 77 28.31 19.69 2.98
N SER A 78 29.54 20.09 3.32
CA SER A 78 30.61 20.33 2.37
C SER A 78 31.63 19.20 2.46
N SER A 79 31.88 18.62 1.29
CA SER A 79 32.67 17.44 0.95
C SER A 79 34.10 17.35 1.51
N SER A 80 34.47 16.11 1.83
CA SER A 80 35.81 15.49 1.97
C SER A 80 36.88 16.00 0.98
N SER A 81 38.20 15.96 1.21
CA SER A 81 39.02 14.89 1.79
C SER A 81 40.48 15.33 2.04
N SER A 82 41.08 14.80 3.12
CA SER A 82 42.44 14.26 3.29
C SER A 82 43.73 15.04 2.95
N SER A 83 44.59 15.02 3.97
CA SER A 83 45.99 15.44 4.11
C SER A 83 47.01 14.62 3.34
N SER A 84 48.12 15.26 2.96
CA SER A 84 49.52 14.88 3.28
C SER A 84 50.40 16.12 3.13
#